data_AF-A0A965DVV9-F1
#
_entry.id   AF-A0A965DVV9-F1
#
_cell.length_a   1.000
_cell.length_b   1.000
_cell.length_c   1.000
_cell.angle_alpha   90.00
_cell.angle_beta   90.00
_cell.angle_gamma   90.00
#
_symmetry.space_group_name_H-M   'P 1'
#
loop_
_entity.id
_entity.type
_entity.pdbx_description
1 polymer ?
#
loop_
_entity_poly.entity_id
_entity_poly.type
_entity_poly.pdbx_seq_one_letter_code
_entity_poly.pdbx_strand_id
1 'polypeptide(L)' 'MDIKIAASILNADPINLEQELINVKDSIDWIHFDVMDNHFVPNL' A
#
# COMPACT_ATOMS: atom_id res chain seq x y z
N MET A 1 -23.24 0.47 5.30
CA MET A 1 -22.09 0.70 4.43
C MET A 1 -20.88 0.50 5.33
N ASP A 2 -20.15 -0.59 5.13
CA ASP A 2 -19.07 -0.98 6.05
C ASP A 2 -17.83 -0.12 5.82
N ILE A 3 -17.15 0.25 6.89
CA ILE A 3 -15.87 0.96 6.81
C ILE A 3 -14.82 -0.01 6.25
N LYS A 4 -14.04 0.46 5.27
CA LYS A 4 -12.95 -0.29 4.66
C LYS A 4 -11.60 0.33 5.03
N ILE A 5 -10.62 -0.50 5.34
CA ILE A 5 -9.25 -0.09 5.64
C ILE A 5 -8.33 -0.64 4.55
N ALA A 6 -7.53 0.24 3.95
CA ALA A 6 -6.54 -0.12 2.94
C ALA A 6 -5.15 0.36 3.35
N ALA A 7 -4.17 -0.55 3.40
CA ALA A 7 -2.78 -0.19 3.68
C ALA A 7 -2.09 0.26 2.39
N SER A 8 -1.46 1.45 2.38
CA SER A 8 -0.68 1.92 1.23
C SER A 8 0.68 1.23 1.18
N ILE A 9 0.97 0.57 0.06
CA ILE A 9 2.24 -0.11 -0.16
C ILE A 9 3.42 0.88 -0.26
N LEU A 10 3.13 2.15 -0.60
CA LEU A 10 4.13 3.22 -0.68
C LEU A 10 4.85 3.44 0.67
N ASN A 11 4.19 3.10 1.78
CA ASN A 11 4.71 3.28 3.13
C ASN A 11 5.39 2.03 3.69
N ALA A 12 5.36 0.90 2.96
CA ALA A 12 5.97 -0.34 3.38
C ALA A 12 7.50 -0.32 3.18
N ASP A 13 8.23 -1.24 3.82
CA ASP A 13 9.62 -1.52 3.45
C ASP A 13 9.65 -2.26 2.09
N PRO A 14 10.12 -1.61 1.00
CA PRO A 14 10.08 -2.21 -0.33
C PRO A 14 11.04 -3.40 -0.49
N ILE A 15 12.05 -3.53 0.37
CA ILE A 15 13.01 -4.65 0.33
C ILE A 15 12.39 -5.91 0.96
N ASN A 16 11.43 -5.74 1.89
CA ASN A 16 10.84 -6.82 2.67
C ASN A 16 9.31 -6.92 2.52
N LEU A 17 8.78 -6.66 1.31
CA LEU A 17 7.34 -6.57 1.04
C LEU A 17 6.53 -7.80 1.46
N GLU A 18 7.06 -9.01 1.32
CA GLU A 18 6.37 -10.23 1.76
C GLU A 18 6.04 -10.17 3.26
N GLN A 19 7.01 -9.78 4.08
CA GLN A 19 6.84 -9.70 5.52
C GLN A 19 5.88 -8.57 5.90
N GLU A 20 5.99 -7.41 5.24
CA GLU A 20 5.06 -6.28 5.42
C GLU A 20 3.61 -6.70 5.14
N LEU A 21 3.37 -7.43 4.05
CA LEU A 21 2.04 -7.93 3.69
C LEU A 21 1.51 -8.97 4.70
N ILE A 22 2.35 -9.90 5.15
CA ILE A 22 1.98 -10.90 6.18
C ILE A 22 1.56 -10.20 7.47
N ASN A 23 2.26 -9.14 7.88
CA ASN A 23 2.00 -8.42 9.12
C ASN A 23 0.62 -7.74 9.13
N VAL A 24 0.10 -7.32 7.98
CA VAL A 24 -1.15 -6.56 7.86
C VAL A 24 -2.34 -7.36 7.33
N LYS A 25 -2.10 -8.57 6.80
CA LYS A 25 -3.07 -9.38 6.03
C LYS A 25 -4.46 -9.50 6.66
N ASP A 26 -4.52 -9.71 7.98
CA ASP A 26 -5.80 -9.98 8.67
C ASP A 26 -6.46 -8.70 9.22
N SER A 27 -5.83 -7.53 9.05
CA SER A 27 -6.28 -6.24 9.61
C SER A 27 -6.78 -5.24 8.56
N ILE A 28 -6.71 -5.60 7.28
CA ILE A 28 -7.06 -4.71 6.17
C ILE A 28 -7.99 -5.42 5.19
N ASP A 29 -8.78 -4.64 4.47
CA ASP A 29 -9.59 -5.14 3.38
C ASP A 29 -8.77 -5.22 2.10
N TRP A 30 -7.98 -4.17 1.80
CA TRP A 30 -7.27 -3.99 0.54
C TRP A 30 -5.84 -3.47 0.71
N ILE A 31 -5.05 -3.63 -0.36
CA ILE A 31 -3.79 -2.90 -0.54
C ILE A 31 -4.05 -1.70 -1.43
N HIS A 32 -3.65 -0.52 -0.98
CA HIS A 32 -3.70 0.71 -1.74
C HIS A 32 -2.38 0.87 -2.52
N PHE A 33 -2.48 1.01 -3.84
CA PHE A 33 -1.33 1.12 -4.73
C PHE A 33 -1.36 2.45 -5.46
N ASP A 34 -0.42 3.33 -5.12
CA ASP A 34 -0.29 4.65 -5.72
C ASP A 34 0.56 4.57 -7.00
N VAL A 35 -0.09 4.70 -8.16
CA VAL A 35 0.62 4.78 -9.46
C VAL A 35 1.08 6.22 -9.67
N MET A 36 2.38 6.42 -9.86
CA MET A 36 2.99 7.71 -10.13
C MET A 36 3.67 7.68 -11.51
N ASP A 37 3.43 8.71 -12.34
CA ASP A 37 3.86 8.78 -13.74
C ASP A 37 4.88 9.89 -14.03
N ASN A 38 5.36 10.56 -12.98
CA ASN A 38 6.22 11.74 -13.04
C ASN A 38 5.63 12.96 -13.81
N HIS A 39 4.38 12.88 -14.29
CA HIS A 39 3.67 13.97 -14.96
C HIS A 39 2.64 14.61 -14.03
N PHE A 40 1.90 13.78 -13.29
CA PHE A 40 0.90 14.23 -12.32
C PHE A 40 1.54 14.59 -10.96
N VAL A 41 2.59 13.86 -10.57
CA VAL A 41 3.37 14.10 -9.35
C VAL A 41 4.86 14.03 -9.65
N PRO A 42 5.75 14.70 -8.89
CA PRO A 42 7.17 14.82 -9.24
C PRO A 42 8.03 13.61 -8.85
N ASN A 43 7.46 12.57 -8.24
CA ASN A 43 8.18 11.40 -7.76
C ASN A 43 8.14 10.25 -8.78
N LEU A 44 9.23 9.48 -8.85
CA LEU A 44 9.35 8.18 -9.50
C LEU A 44 10.01 7.18 -8.55
#